data_AF-A0A329HTN0-F1
#
_entry.id   AF-A0A329HTN0-F1
#
_cell.length_a   1.000
_cell.length_b   1.000
_cell.length_c   1.000
_cell.angle_alpha   90.00
_cell.angle_beta   90.00
_cell.angle_gamma   90.00
#
_symmetry.space_group_name_H-M   'P 1'
#
loop_
_entity.id
_entity.type
_entity.pdbx_description
1 polymer ?
#
loop_
_entity_poly.entity_id
_entity_poly.type
_entity_poly.pdbx_seq_one_letter_code
_entity_poly.pdbx_strand_id
1 'polypeptide(L)' 'MQQEQNAPTRAAVAAGGQSALARTLKVTPQAVQRWCALGKVPAERVLEIEAASGVSRHELRPDIYPIPEPSQLAS' A
#
# COMPACT_ATOMS: atom_id res chain seq x y z
N MET A 1 6.83 5.10 -19.39
CA MET A 1 7.23 5.00 -17.98
C MET A 1 6.09 5.48 -17.07
N GLN A 2 4.97 4.73 -17.00
CA GLN A 2 3.73 5.19 -16.33
C GLN A 2 3.47 4.51 -14.98
N GLN A 3 4.49 4.08 -14.23
CA GLN A 3 4.26 3.31 -13.00
C GLN A 3 4.03 4.17 -11.74
N GLU A 4 4.03 5.50 -11.84
CA GLU A 4 4.07 6.41 -10.69
C GLU A 4 2.71 6.69 -10.03
N GLN A 5 1.59 6.23 -10.60
CA GLN A 5 0.25 6.68 -10.19
C GLN A 5 -0.50 5.78 -9.20
N ASN A 6 -0.06 4.55 -8.89
CA ASN A 6 -0.83 3.64 -8.02
C ASN A 6 -0.29 3.58 -6.57
N ALA A 7 -1.18 3.23 -5.64
CA ALA A 7 -0.88 3.20 -4.21
C ALA A 7 0.30 2.28 -3.83
N PRO A 8 0.43 1.04 -4.39
CA PRO A 8 1.61 0.22 -4.12
C PRO A 8 2.93 0.85 -4.59
N THR A 9 2.97 1.51 -5.75
CA THR A 9 4.20 2.21 -6.19
C THR A 9 4.53 3.35 -5.25
N ARG A 10 3.55 4.17 -4.85
CA ARG A 10 3.76 5.25 -3.87
C ARG A 10 4.25 4.71 -2.53
N ALA A 11 3.69 3.60 -2.06
CA ALA A 11 4.13 2.95 -0.84
C ALA A 11 5.59 2.46 -0.95
N ALA A 12 5.95 1.88 -2.09
CA ALA A 12 7.33 1.50 -2.36
C ALA A 12 8.27 2.71 -2.36
N VAL A 13 7.92 3.81 -3.03
CA VAL A 13 8.74 5.04 -3.05
C VAL A 13 8.91 5.62 -1.64
N ALA A 14 7.82 5.73 -0.87
CA ALA A 14 7.84 6.26 0.49
C ALA A 14 8.68 5.39 1.45
N ALA A 15 8.74 4.08 1.23
CA ALA A 15 9.57 3.16 1.98
C ALA A 15 11.04 3.08 1.49
N GLY A 16 11.46 3.93 0.54
CA GLY A 16 12.84 3.95 0.01
C GLY A 16 13.07 3.06 -1.22
N GLY A 17 12.00 2.67 -1.92
CA GLY A 17 12.00 1.85 -3.13
C GLY A 17 11.46 0.43 -2.92
N GLN A 18 11.18 -0.27 -4.02
CA GLN A 18 10.58 -1.62 -3.99
C GLN A 18 11.43 -2.63 -3.20
N SER A 19 12.76 -2.59 -3.34
CA SER A 19 13.68 -3.46 -2.62
C SER A 19 13.74 -3.15 -1.12
N ALA A 20 13.63 -1.88 -0.73
CA ALA A 20 13.61 -1.47 0.68
C ALA A 20 12.31 -1.93 1.34
N LEU A 21 11.16 -1.67 0.70
CA LEU A 21 9.87 -2.16 1.14
C LEU A 21 9.84 -3.69 1.28
N ALA A 22 10.41 -4.42 0.30
CA ALA A 22 10.48 -5.88 0.35
C ALA A 22 11.26 -6.39 1.57
N ARG A 23 12.40 -5.75 1.90
CA ARG A 23 13.21 -6.09 3.08
C ARG A 23 12.45 -5.84 4.38
N THR A 24 11.79 -4.70 4.50
CA THR A 24 10.98 -4.34 5.68
C THR A 24 9.86 -5.35 5.91
N LEU A 25 9.16 -5.73 4.84
CA LEU A 25 8.03 -6.66 4.89
C LEU A 25 8.45 -8.15 4.88
N LYS A 26 9.76 -8.44 4.80
CA LYS A 26 10.32 -9.79 4.68
C LYS A 26 9.70 -10.60 3.52
N VAL A 27 9.47 -9.93 2.39
CA VAL A 27 8.98 -10.55 1.14
C VAL A 27 10.03 -10.44 0.04
N THR A 28 9.79 -11.11 -1.08
CA THR A 28 10.67 -10.98 -2.24
C THR A 28 10.44 -9.64 -2.96
N PRO A 29 11.48 -9.02 -3.56
CA PRO A 29 11.30 -7.82 -4.40
C PRO A 29 10.32 -8.03 -5.55
N GLN A 30 10.25 -9.26 -6.08
CA GLN A 30 9.31 -9.66 -7.13
C GLN A 30 7.84 -9.58 -6.67
N ALA A 31 7.57 -9.87 -5.39
CA ALA A 31 6.23 -9.70 -4.84
C ALA A 31 5.81 -8.23 -4.86
N VAL A 32 6.70 -7.33 -4.40
CA VAL A 32 6.46 -5.89 -4.43
C VAL A 32 6.29 -5.38 -5.86
N GLN A 33 7.16 -5.80 -6.78
CA GLN A 33 7.04 -5.47 -8.20
C GLN A 33 5.68 -5.90 -8.77
N ARG A 34 5.19 -7.09 -8.42
CA ARG A 34 3.88 -7.58 -8.84
C ARG A 34 2.75 -6.71 -8.28
N TRP A 35 2.84 -6.27 -7.02
CA TRP A 35 1.83 -5.37 -6.44
C TRP A 35 1.79 -4.03 -7.15
N CYS A 36 2.96 -3.45 -7.45
CA CYS A 36 3.08 -2.22 -8.24
C CYS A 36 2.52 -2.38 -9.65
N ALA A 37 2.81 -3.50 -10.32
CA ALA A 37 2.29 -3.77 -11.67
C ALA A 37 0.77 -3.98 -11.70
N LEU A 38 0.20 -4.61 -10.67
CA LEU A 38 -1.25 -4.84 -10.54
C LEU A 38 -1.99 -3.64 -9.94
N GLY A 39 -1.28 -2.67 -9.37
CA GLY A 39 -1.88 -1.56 -8.63
C GLY A 39 -2.63 -1.98 -7.35
N LYS A 40 -2.38 -3.19 -6.83
CA LYS A 40 -3.11 -3.74 -5.68
C LYS A 40 -2.19 -4.55 -4.76
N VAL A 41 -2.37 -4.37 -3.45
CA VAL A 41 -1.64 -5.12 -2.41
C VAL A 41 -2.51 -6.25 -1.80
N PRO A 42 -1.89 -7.32 -1.27
CA PRO A 42 -2.61 -8.37 -0.53
C PRO A 42 -3.33 -7.80 0.69
N ALA A 43 -4.54 -8.31 0.99
CA ALA A 43 -5.35 -7.82 2.12
C ALA A 43 -4.62 -7.97 3.46
N GLU A 44 -3.96 -9.12 3.63
CA GLU A 44 -3.21 -9.48 4.84
C GLU A 44 -2.01 -8.56 5.12
N ARG A 45 -1.47 -7.87 4.09
CA ARG A 45 -0.28 -7.02 4.21
C ARG A 45 -0.57 -5.53 4.24
N VAL A 46 -1.84 -5.11 4.13
CA VAL A 46 -2.20 -3.69 4.05
C VAL A 46 -1.65 -2.92 5.25
N LEU A 47 -1.82 -3.45 6.46
CA LEU A 47 -1.39 -2.81 7.69
C LEU A 47 0.14 -2.75 7.80
N GLU A 48 0.83 -3.81 7.38
CA GLU A 48 2.30 -3.82 7.35
C GLU A 48 2.84 -2.77 6.35
N ILE A 49 2.20 -2.65 5.19
CA ILE A 49 2.59 -1.69 4.15
C ILE A 49 2.29 -0.26 4.61
N GLU A 50 1.14 0.00 5.22
CA GLU A 50 0.80 1.29 5.81
C GLU A 50 1.84 1.69 6.87
N ALA A 51 2.19 0.78 7.79
CA ALA A 51 3.20 1.05 8.81
C ALA A 51 4.59 1.32 8.22
N ALA A 52 4.97 0.60 7.15
CA ALA A 52 6.28 0.75 6.52
C ALA A 52 6.40 1.97 5.60
N SER A 53 5.30 2.42 5.00
CA SER A 53 5.31 3.45 3.95
C SER A 53 4.59 4.74 4.32
N GLY A 54 3.72 4.72 5.34
CA GLY A 54 2.83 5.82 5.68
C GLY A 54 1.68 6.03 4.70
N VAL A 55 1.56 5.23 3.63
CA VAL A 55 0.42 5.29 2.70
C VAL A 55 -0.80 4.67 3.37
N SER A 56 -1.92 5.38 3.37
CA SER A 56 -3.10 4.96 4.12
C SER A 56 -3.68 3.65 3.58
N ARG A 57 -4.14 2.78 4.48
CA ARG A 57 -4.89 1.57 4.14
C ARG A 57 -6.10 1.85 3.24
N HIS A 58 -6.70 3.04 3.37
CA HIS A 58 -7.82 3.49 2.55
C HIS A 58 -7.43 3.72 1.08
N GLU A 59 -6.18 4.08 0.81
CA GLU A 59 -5.65 4.21 -0.54
C GLU A 59 -5.16 2.85 -1.08
N LEU A 60 -4.56 2.02 -0.21
CA LEU A 60 -4.02 0.71 -0.58
C LEU A 60 -5.11 -0.31 -0.93
N ARG A 61 -6.19 -0.33 -0.14
CA ARG A 61 -7.33 -1.25 -0.27
C ARG A 61 -8.65 -0.57 0.13
N PRO A 62 -9.16 0.37 -0.67
CA PRO A 62 -10.46 1.01 -0.41
C PRO A 62 -11.63 0.01 -0.37
N ASP A 63 -11.48 -1.16 -1.00
CA ASP A 63 -12.49 -2.23 -1.00
C ASP A 63 -12.64 -2.94 0.35
N ILE A 64 -11.63 -2.89 1.21
CA ILE A 64 -11.68 -3.45 2.59
C ILE A 64 -11.68 -2.33 3.63
N TYR A 65 -11.01 -1.22 3.34
CA TYR A 65 -10.91 -0.05 4.21
C TYR A 65 -11.56 1.16 3.53
N PRO A 66 -12.90 1.24 3.45
CA PRO A 66 -13.55 2.44 2.96
C PRO A 66 -13.21 3.62 3.88
N ILE A 67 -13.13 4.83 3.30
CA ILE A 67 -12.98 6.05 4.10
C ILE A 67 -14.30 6.23 4.87
N PRO A 68 -14.28 6.29 6.22
CA PRO A 68 -15.50 6.52 6.97
C PRO A 68 -16.04 7.91 6.60
N GLU A 69 -17.28 7.97 6.12
CA GLU A 69 -17.93 9.26 5.93
C GLU A 69 -18.06 9.96 7.30
N PRO A 70 -17.74 11.26 7.38
CA PRO A 70 -17.73 12.00 8.65
C PRO A 70 -19.08 12.05 9.37
N SER A 71 -20.17 11.58 8.74
CA SER A 71 -21.52 11.53 9.32
C SER A 71 -21.73 10.44 10.38
N GLN A 72 -20.79 9.52 10.62
CA GLN A 72 -20.98 8.38 11.55
C GLN A 72 -20.23 8.48 12.89
N LEU A 73 -19.49 9.57 13.16
CA LEU A 73 -18.73 9.77 14.40
C LEU A 73 -19.41 10.71 15.42
N ALA A 74 -20.59 11.23 15.09
CA ALA A 74 -21.41 12.06 15.98
C ALA A 74 -22.70 11.31 16.34
N SER A 75 -22.66 10.47 17.38
CA SER A 75 -23.83 10.04 18.15
C SER A 75 -23.38 9.64 19.55
#